data_AF-A0A2D8FQJ3-F1
#
_entry.id   AF-A0A2D8FQJ3-F1
#
_cell.length_a   1.000
_cell.length_b   1.000
_cell.length_c   1.000
_cell.angle_alpha   90.00
_cell.angle_beta   90.00
_cell.angle_gamma   90.00
#
_symmetry.space_group_name_H-M   'P 1'
#
loop_
_entity.id
_entity.type
_entity.pdbx_description
1 polymer ?
#
loop_
_entity_poly.entity_id
_entity_poly.type
_entity_poly.pdbx_seq_one_letter_code
_entity_poly.pdbx_strand_id
1 'polypeptide(L)' 'SAWNTIDATAGWTSDLAGAPGVQVQLAVQNLLNEAPPFYDAPTGLGFDPGQASILGRVISLQLTRRW' A
#
# COMPACT_ATOMS: atom_id res chain seq x y z
N SER A 1 15.42 -15.77 -2.88
CA SER A 1 15.10 -14.65 -3.79
C SER A 1 14.86 -13.40 -2.95
N ALA A 2 14.98 -12.20 -3.53
CA ALA A 2 14.61 -10.96 -2.84
C ALA A 2 13.10 -10.70 -2.96
N TRP A 3 12.48 -10.12 -1.93
CA TRP A 3 11.09 -9.67 -1.98
C TRP A 3 11.05 -8.28 -2.61
N ASN A 4 10.45 -8.18 -3.80
CA ASN A 4 10.37 -6.92 -4.56
C ASN A 4 8.91 -6.57 -4.82
N THR A 5 8.44 -5.48 -4.23
CA THR A 5 7.08 -4.99 -4.43
C THR A 5 7.07 -3.74 -5.31
N ILE A 6 5.90 -3.43 -5.86
CA ILE A 6 5.61 -2.14 -6.48
C ILE A 6 4.56 -1.47 -5.64
N ASP A 7 4.80 -0.22 -5.26
CA ASP A 7 3.83 0.60 -4.55
C ASP A 7 3.33 1.70 -5.48
N ALA A 8 2.06 2.08 -5.34
CA ALA A 8 1.45 3.10 -6.19
C ALA A 8 0.55 4.03 -5.38
N THR A 9 0.58 5.31 -5.75
CA THR A 9 -0.30 6.34 -5.19
C THR A 9 -0.94 7.12 -6.32
N ALA A 10 -2.26 7.34 -6.22
CA ALA A 10 -3.03 8.16 -7.14
C ALA A 10 -3.79 9.23 -6.33
N GLY A 11 -3.80 10.46 -6.84
CA GLY A 11 -4.50 11.58 -6.23
C GLY A 11 -5.45 12.25 -7.20
N TRP A 12 -6.57 12.73 -6.70
CA TRP A 12 -7.55 13.50 -7.45
C TRP A 12 -8.06 14.67 -6.63
N THR A 13 -8.18 15.84 -7.26
CA THR A 13 -8.80 17.03 -6.67
C THR A 13 -10.08 17.34 -7.42
N SER A 14 -11.16 17.58 -6.67
CA SER A 14 -12.47 17.88 -7.21
C SER A 14 -12.60 19.34 -7.61
N ASP A 15 -12.98 19.56 -8.87
CA ASP A 15 -13.42 20.86 -9.40
C ASP A 15 -14.96 21.00 -9.43
N LEU A 16 -15.68 20.04 -8.85
CA LEU A 16 -17.14 20.05 -8.84
C LEU A 16 -17.68 21.18 -7.96
N ALA A 17 -18.63 21.95 -8.48
CA ALA A 17 -19.24 23.09 -7.79
C ALA A 17 -19.87 22.72 -6.43
N GLY A 18 -20.31 21.47 -6.23
CA GLY A 18 -20.85 20.97 -4.96
C GLY A 18 -19.82 20.36 -4.00
N ALA A 19 -18.58 20.20 -4.44
CA ALA A 19 -17.48 19.65 -3.64
C ALA A 19 -16.16 20.41 -3.88
N PRO A 20 -16.15 21.76 -3.80
CA PRO A 20 -14.94 22.53 -3.98
C PRO A 20 -13.94 22.17 -2.88
N GLY A 21 -12.68 21.97 -3.25
CA GLY A 21 -11.60 21.70 -2.31
C GLY A 21 -11.61 20.29 -1.69
N VAL A 22 -12.40 19.35 -2.24
CA VAL A 22 -12.28 17.93 -1.90
C VAL A 22 -11.08 17.32 -2.63
N GLN A 23 -10.25 16.60 -1.90
CA GLN A 23 -9.10 15.86 -2.40
C GLN A 23 -9.24 14.39 -1.98
N VAL A 24 -8.98 13.48 -2.92
CA VAL A 24 -8.97 12.04 -2.72
C VAL A 24 -7.57 11.54 -3.01
N GLN A 25 -7.03 10.68 -2.16
CA GLN A 25 -5.80 9.95 -2.42
C GLN A 25 -6.00 8.47 -2.15
N LEU A 26 -5.57 7.64 -3.10
CA LEU A 26 -5.53 6.19 -2.99
C LEU A 26 -4.06 5.77 -2.99
N ALA A 27 -3.64 5.04 -1.97
CA ALA A 27 -2.31 4.43 -1.90
C ALA A 27 -2.45 2.91 -1.79
N VAL A 28 -1.63 2.18 -2.54
CA VAL A 28 -1.57 0.73 -2.53
C VAL A 28 -0.12 0.32 -2.32
N GLN A 29 0.14 -0.34 -1.19
CA GLN A 29 1.41 -1.02 -0.93
C GLN A 29 1.30 -2.47 -1.40
N ASN A 30 2.38 -2.98 -2.01
CA ASN A 30 2.39 -4.29 -2.66
C ASN A 30 1.26 -4.41 -3.71
N LEU A 31 1.26 -3.50 -4.68
CA LEU A 31 0.28 -3.40 -5.76
C LEU A 31 0.08 -4.72 -6.51
N LEU A 32 1.14 -5.51 -6.70
CA LEU A 32 1.07 -6.79 -7.40
C LEU A 32 0.74 -7.97 -6.47
N ASN A 33 0.61 -7.73 -5.16
CA ASN A 33 0.34 -8.76 -4.14
C ASN A 33 1.39 -9.89 -4.16
N GLU A 34 2.66 -9.51 -4.25
CA GLU A 34 3.79 -10.43 -4.20
C GLU A 34 3.90 -11.07 -2.82
N ALA A 35 3.98 -12.40 -2.79
CA ALA A 35 4.18 -13.15 -1.55
C ALA A 35 5.65 -13.02 -1.10
N PRO A 36 5.92 -12.93 0.22
CA PRO A 36 7.28 -13.05 0.73
C PRO A 36 7.94 -14.36 0.26
N PRO A 37 9.20 -14.33 -0.17
CA PRO A 37 9.93 -15.54 -0.49
C PRO A 37 10.12 -16.38 0.79
N PHE A 38 10.13 -17.70 0.62
CA PHE A 38 10.41 -18.58 1.75
C PHE A 38 11.82 -18.35 2.29
N TYR A 39 11.92 -18.21 3.60
CA TYR A 39 13.18 -18.14 4.34
C TYR A 39 13.06 -19.02 5.58
N ASP A 40 14.04 -19.91 5.78
CA ASP A 40 14.07 -20.82 6.93
C ASP A 40 14.65 -20.09 8.14
N ALA A 41 13.78 -19.44 8.91
CA ALA A 41 14.16 -18.63 10.04
C ALA A 41 14.15 -19.43 11.36
N PRO A 42 15.10 -19.19 12.29
CA PRO A 42 15.07 -19.77 13.64
C PRO A 42 13.83 -19.40 14.46
N THR A 43 13.12 -18.35 14.06
CA THR A 43 11.85 -17.91 14.67
C THR A 43 10.68 -18.85 14.33
N GLY A 44 10.86 -19.79 13.40
CA GLY A 44 9.81 -20.68 12.90
C GLY A 44 8.86 -20.02 11.88
N LEU A 45 9.12 -18.78 11.50
CA LEU A 45 8.40 -18.10 10.41
C LEU A 45 9.01 -18.52 9.07
N GLY A 46 8.16 -18.88 8.11
CA GLY A 46 8.59 -19.25 6.75
C GLY A 46 8.98 -18.06 5.86
N PHE A 47 9.29 -16.90 6.44
CA PHE A 47 9.74 -15.71 5.74
C PHE A 47 10.59 -14.85 6.69
N ASP A 48 11.37 -13.92 6.15
CA ASP A 48 12.15 -12.97 6.96
C ASP A 48 11.34 -11.70 7.27
N PRO A 49 10.86 -11.48 8.50
CA PRO A 49 10.08 -10.29 8.87
C PRO A 49 10.91 -9.00 8.91
N GLY A 50 12.25 -9.09 8.86
CA GLY A 50 13.13 -7.93 8.76
C GLY A 50 13.29 -7.42 7.33
N GLN A 51 12.89 -8.21 6.33
CA GLN A 51 13.06 -7.90 4.90
C GLN A 51 11.75 -8.01 4.10
N ALA A 52 10.70 -8.59 4.68
CA ALA A 52 9.39 -8.69 4.06
C ALA A 52 8.24 -8.55 5.07
N SER A 53 7.04 -8.30 4.55
CA SER A 53 5.82 -8.18 5.36
C SER A 53 4.90 -9.39 5.17
N ILE A 54 4.28 -9.85 6.26
CA ILE A 54 3.18 -10.83 6.18
C ILE A 54 1.90 -10.21 5.61
N LEU A 55 1.77 -8.89 5.72
CA LEU A 55 0.66 -8.18 5.09
C LEU A 55 0.94 -8.15 3.58
N GLY A 56 0.04 -8.76 2.81
CA GLY A 56 0.07 -8.75 1.34
C GLY A 56 -0.22 -7.34 0.80
N ARG A 57 -1.21 -7.22 -0.09
CA ARG A 57 -1.64 -5.90 -0.55
C ARG A 57 -2.35 -5.12 0.56
N VAL A 58 -1.90 -3.90 0.81
CA VAL A 58 -2.56 -2.95 1.72
C VAL A 58 -3.05 -1.75 0.93
N ILE A 59 -4.33 -1.42 1.07
CA ILE A 59 -4.97 -0.30 0.39
C ILE A 59 -5.37 0.75 1.42
N SER A 60 -5.02 2.01 1.16
CA SER A 60 -5.38 3.16 2.00
C SER A 60 -6.09 4.22 1.16
N LEU A 61 -7.21 4.72 1.66
CA LEU A 61 -7.99 5.80 1.07
C LEU A 61 -8.00 7.00 2.01
N GLN A 62 -7.57 8.15 1.51
CA GLN A 62 -7.65 9.42 2.20
C GLN A 62 -8.64 10.35 1.48
N LEU A 63 -9.52 10.97 2.26
CA LEU A 63 -10.43 12.02 1.80
C LEU A 63 -10.14 13.27 2.64
N THR A 64 -9.89 14.40 1.99
CA THR A 64 -9.65 15.68 2.65
C THR A 64 -10.57 16.73 2.05
N ARG A 65 -11.10 17.62 2.88
CA ARG A 65 -11.90 18.78 2.44
C ARG A 65 -11.29 20.05 3.01
N ARG A 66 -10.87 20.97 2.15
CA ARG A 66 -10.51 22.33 2.56
C ARG A 66 -11.77 23.20 2.58
N TRP A 67 -12.03 23.83 3.71
CA TRP A 67 -13.08 24.84 3.91
C TRP A 67 -12.50 26.25 3.78
#